data_AF-A0A946Y613-F1
#
_entry.id   AF-A0A946Y613-F1
#
_cell.length_a   1.000
_cell.length_b   1.000
_cell.length_c   1.000
_cell.angle_alpha   90.00
_cell.angle_beta   90.00
_cell.angle_gamma   90.00
#
_symmetry.space_group_name_H-M   'P 1'
#
loop_
_entity.id
_entity.type
_entity.pdbx_description
1 polymer ?
#
loop_
_entity_poly.entity_id
_entity_poly.type
_entity_poly.pdbx_seq_one_letter_code
_entity_poly.pdbx_strand_id
1 'polypeptide(L)'
;MSVIKTKIDRSSSDFDKNREANVALAADLRALNEKLLRGGSARAREKHLARGKLLPRERITVLIDKDSDFLELGRLAAHEVYDDDVPAAGIITGIGRIQGTDCMIVANDATVKGGTYYPITVKKHLRAQEVALGDTGLLEFCSGLGGPALTDCEGIFSGVEFSGEQWEVGSRLG
;
A
#
# COMPACT_ATOMS: atom_id res chain seq x y z
N MET A 1 -25.57 6.93 -25.99
CA MET A 1 -24.47 6.02 -25.61
C MET A 1 -24.55 4.75 -26.45
N SER A 2 -23.45 4.30 -27.05
CA SER A 2 -23.39 3.05 -27.79
C SER A 2 -23.27 1.87 -26.82
N VAL A 3 -24.29 1.01 -26.78
CA VAL A 3 -24.27 -0.21 -25.95
C VAL A 3 -23.48 -1.30 -26.68
N ILE A 4 -22.45 -1.84 -26.03
CA ILE A 4 -21.69 -2.98 -26.55
C ILE A 4 -22.53 -4.25 -26.34
N LYS A 5 -22.95 -4.89 -27.44
CA LYS A 5 -23.65 -6.19 -27.38
C LYS A 5 -22.62 -7.31 -27.24
N THR A 6 -22.78 -8.13 -26.19
CA THR A 6 -21.93 -9.31 -25.98
C THR A 6 -22.06 -10.30 -27.13
N LYS A 7 -20.92 -10.82 -27.59
CA LYS A 7 -20.83 -11.93 -28.56
C LYS A 7 -20.39 -13.24 -27.90
N ILE A 8 -20.21 -13.23 -26.57
CA ILE A 8 -19.71 -14.38 -25.82
C ILE A 8 -20.87 -15.33 -25.51
N ASP A 9 -20.72 -16.59 -25.90
CA ASP A 9 -21.60 -17.68 -25.50
C ASP A 9 -21.10 -18.30 -24.17
N ARG A 10 -21.87 -18.10 -23.11
CA ARG A 10 -21.56 -18.59 -21.75
C ARG A 10 -21.87 -20.07 -21.54
N SER A 11 -22.54 -20.72 -22.49
CA SER A 11 -22.85 -22.15 -22.44
C SER A 11 -21.82 -23.02 -23.19
N SER A 12 -20.86 -22.38 -23.85
CA SER A 12 -19.82 -23.06 -24.59
C SER A 12 -18.79 -23.72 -23.66
N SER A 13 -18.29 -24.89 -24.06
CA SER A 13 -17.22 -25.58 -23.32
C SER A 13 -15.93 -24.75 -23.20
N ASP A 14 -15.67 -23.89 -24.17
CA ASP A 14 -14.49 -23.01 -24.16
C ASP A 14 -14.63 -21.90 -23.13
N PHE A 15 -15.85 -21.38 -22.92
CA PHE A 15 -16.12 -20.45 -21.83
C PHE A 15 -15.86 -21.09 -20.47
N ASP A 16 -16.31 -22.32 -20.27
CA ASP A 16 -16.11 -23.04 -19.01
C ASP A 16 -14.63 -23.32 -18.72
N LYS A 17 -13.87 -23.79 -19.71
CA LYS A 17 -12.42 -24.00 -19.58
C LYS A 17 -11.68 -22.70 -19.24
N ASN A 18 -11.99 -21.62 -19.94
CA ASN A 18 -11.37 -20.31 -19.68
C ASN A 18 -11.76 -19.78 -18.30
N ARG A 19 -13.01 -19.99 -17.88
CA ARG A 19 -13.48 -19.61 -16.56
C ARG A 19 -12.75 -20.39 -15.47
N GLU A 20 -12.64 -21.71 -15.60
CA GLU A 20 -11.96 -22.57 -14.65
C GLU A 20 -10.48 -22.16 -14.47
N ALA A 21 -9.76 -21.99 -15.58
CA ALA A 21 -8.36 -21.56 -15.55
C ALA A 21 -8.18 -20.18 -14.87
N ASN A 22 -9.02 -19.20 -15.24
CA ASN A 22 -8.93 -17.86 -14.64
C ASN A 22 -9.33 -17.84 -13.17
N VAL A 23 -10.31 -18.66 -12.76
CA VAL A 23 -10.70 -18.79 -11.35
C VAL A 23 -9.58 -19.39 -10.53
N ALA A 24 -8.88 -20.40 -11.05
CA ALA A 24 -7.72 -20.99 -10.40
C ALA A 24 -6.60 -19.96 -10.21
N LEU A 25 -6.20 -19.25 -11.28
CA LEU A 25 -5.17 -18.20 -11.20
C LEU A 25 -5.55 -17.08 -10.21
N ALA A 26 -6.82 -16.70 -10.18
CA ALA A 26 -7.31 -15.70 -9.25
C ALA A 26 -7.29 -16.21 -7.80
N ALA A 27 -7.50 -17.50 -7.56
CA ALA A 27 -7.38 -18.10 -6.23
C ALA A 27 -5.92 -18.10 -5.75
N ASP A 28 -4.98 -18.48 -6.61
CA ASP A 28 -3.54 -18.46 -6.30
C ASP A 28 -3.06 -17.04 -5.97
N LEU A 29 -3.46 -16.07 -6.79
CA LEU A 29 -3.14 -14.66 -6.55
C LEU A 29 -3.73 -14.15 -5.23
N ARG A 30 -4.95 -14.56 -4.85
CA ARG A 30 -5.55 -14.19 -3.57
C ARG A 30 -4.78 -14.79 -2.39
N ALA A 31 -4.43 -16.06 -2.46
CA ALA A 31 -3.65 -16.73 -1.41
C ALA A 31 -2.27 -16.09 -1.22
N LEU A 32 -1.59 -15.75 -2.33
CA LEU A 32 -0.33 -15.03 -2.29
C LEU A 32 -0.49 -13.64 -1.66
N ASN A 33 -1.54 -12.90 -2.07
CA ASN A 33 -1.82 -11.59 -1.49
C ASN A 33 -2.08 -11.68 0.02
N GLU A 34 -2.89 -12.64 0.49
CA GLU A 34 -3.12 -12.87 1.92
C GLU A 34 -1.81 -13.15 2.67
N LYS A 35 -0.89 -13.92 2.07
CA LYS A 35 0.43 -14.13 2.64
C LYS A 35 1.19 -12.81 2.79
N LEU A 36 1.27 -12.01 1.74
CA LEU A 36 2.05 -10.76 1.71
C LEU A 36 1.44 -9.64 2.57
N LEU A 37 0.10 -9.62 2.71
CA LEU A 37 -0.60 -8.69 3.59
C LEU A 37 -0.16 -8.82 5.05
N ARG A 38 0.32 -10.00 5.46
CA ARG A 38 0.83 -10.22 6.82
C ARG A 38 2.11 -9.44 7.12
N GLY A 39 2.86 -8.95 6.12
CA GLY A 39 4.13 -8.26 6.34
C GLY A 39 5.21 -9.22 6.84
N GLY A 40 6.08 -8.74 7.74
CA GLY A 40 7.17 -9.52 8.31
C GLY A 40 6.75 -10.73 9.14
N SER A 41 7.73 -11.44 9.70
CA SER A 41 7.48 -12.64 10.51
C SER A 41 6.60 -12.35 11.73
N ALA A 42 5.84 -13.34 12.20
CA ALA A 42 4.95 -13.21 13.37
C ALA A 42 5.69 -12.62 14.59
N ARG A 43 6.90 -13.12 14.87
CA ARG A 43 7.76 -12.61 15.94
C ARG A 43 8.15 -11.13 15.77
N ALA A 44 8.43 -10.69 14.55
CA ALA A 44 8.76 -9.29 14.27
C ALA A 44 7.55 -8.38 14.49
N ARG A 45 6.36 -8.82 14.07
CA ARG A 45 5.09 -8.11 14.29
C ARG A 45 4.73 -8.00 15.76
N GLU A 46 4.82 -9.11 16.51
CA GLU A 46 4.59 -9.11 17.96
C GLU A 46 5.53 -8.14 18.67
N LYS A 47 6.83 -8.14 18.32
CA LYS A 47 7.80 -7.20 18.88
C LYS A 47 7.48 -5.75 18.52
N HIS A 48 6.96 -5.49 17.32
CA HIS A 48 6.54 -4.15 16.89
C HIS A 48 5.31 -3.68 17.66
N LEU A 49 4.29 -4.54 17.78
CA LEU A 49 3.06 -4.27 18.54
C LEU A 49 3.34 -4.11 20.04
N ALA A 50 4.23 -4.91 20.63
CA ALA A 50 4.63 -4.82 22.03
C ALA A 50 5.27 -3.47 22.40
N ARG A 51 5.75 -2.70 21.41
CA ARG A 51 6.25 -1.33 21.58
C ARG A 51 5.15 -0.27 21.53
N GLY A 52 3.88 -0.67 21.45
CA GLY A 52 2.74 0.24 21.30
C GLY A 52 2.65 0.91 19.93
N LYS A 53 3.32 0.37 18.90
CA LYS A 53 3.31 0.92 17.54
C LYS A 53 2.34 0.13 16.66
N LEU A 54 1.52 0.86 15.90
CA LEU A 54 0.63 0.28 14.89
C LEU A 54 1.42 -0.30 13.72
N LEU A 55 0.89 -1.34 13.09
CA LEU A 55 1.45 -1.88 11.85
C LEU A 55 1.27 -0.88 10.69
N PRO A 56 2.11 -0.93 9.65
CA PRO A 56 2.01 0.00 8.51
C PRO A 56 0.62 0.06 7.86
N ARG A 57 -0.04 -1.10 7.68
CA ARG A 57 -1.37 -1.16 7.10
C ARG A 57 -2.44 -0.58 8.02
N GLU A 58 -2.34 -0.82 9.32
CA GLU A 58 -3.23 -0.25 10.33
C GLU A 58 -3.11 1.27 10.37
N ARG A 59 -1.88 1.81 10.26
CA ARG A 59 -1.64 3.25 10.17
C ARG A 59 -2.31 3.86 8.94
N ILE A 60 -2.19 3.21 7.77
CA ILE A 60 -2.86 3.65 6.54
C ILE A 60 -4.38 3.66 6.76
N THR A 61 -4.96 2.61 7.35
CA THR A 61 -6.40 2.53 7.63
C THR A 61 -6.90 3.64 8.56
N VAL A 62 -6.09 4.06 9.53
CA VAL A 62 -6.44 5.18 10.43
C VAL A 62 -6.27 6.55 9.73
N LEU A 63 -5.36 6.63 8.77
CA LEU A 63 -5.02 7.87 8.07
C LEU A 63 -6.03 8.25 6.99
N ILE A 64 -6.51 7.27 6.22
CA ILE A 64 -7.44 7.51 5.12
C ILE A 64 -8.85 7.84 5.65
N ASP A 65 -9.60 8.60 4.87
CA ASP A 65 -10.98 8.96 5.18
C ASP A 65 -11.82 7.71 5.41
N LYS A 66 -12.74 7.80 6.36
CA LYS A 66 -13.72 6.75 6.61
C LYS A 66 -14.50 6.47 5.32
N ASP A 67 -14.67 5.19 5.01
CA ASP A 67 -15.34 4.69 3.80
C ASP A 67 -14.59 4.98 2.48
N SER A 68 -13.34 5.44 2.54
CA SER A 68 -12.47 5.53 1.36
C SER A 68 -11.67 4.25 1.13
N ASP A 69 -11.45 3.94 -0.15
CA ASP A 69 -10.62 2.81 -0.56
C ASP A 69 -9.14 3.20 -0.62
N PHE A 70 -8.27 2.21 -0.37
CA PHE A 70 -6.83 2.34 -0.56
C PHE A 70 -6.35 1.50 -1.75
N LEU A 71 -5.87 2.17 -2.79
CA LEU A 71 -5.30 1.53 -3.97
C LEU A 71 -3.81 1.26 -3.76
N GLU A 72 -3.47 0.07 -3.27
CA GLU A 72 -2.08 -0.33 -3.06
C GLU A 72 -1.33 -0.61 -4.37
N LEU A 73 -0.12 -0.08 -4.48
CA LEU A 73 0.78 -0.25 -5.61
C LEU A 73 1.92 -1.21 -5.27
N GLY A 74 2.23 -2.11 -6.21
CA GLY A 74 3.38 -3.01 -6.08
C GLY A 74 3.31 -3.96 -4.87
N ARG A 75 2.12 -4.47 -4.53
CA ARG A 75 1.93 -5.43 -3.42
C ARG A 75 2.82 -6.67 -3.55
N LEU A 76 3.00 -7.17 -4.76
CA LEU A 76 3.86 -8.32 -5.08
C LEU A 76 5.35 -7.96 -5.23
N ALA A 77 5.75 -6.72 -4.93
CA ALA A 77 7.15 -6.32 -5.07
C ALA A 77 8.05 -7.19 -4.19
N ALA A 78 9.20 -7.56 -4.75
CA ALA A 78 10.19 -8.47 -4.17
C ALA A 78 9.76 -9.94 -3.97
N HIS A 79 8.56 -10.34 -4.42
CA HIS A 79 8.15 -11.74 -4.38
C HIS A 79 9.05 -12.59 -5.29
N GLU A 80 9.72 -13.60 -4.72
CA GLU A 80 10.66 -14.49 -5.41
C GLU A 80 11.84 -13.77 -6.10
N VAL A 81 12.18 -12.56 -5.64
CA VAL A 81 13.33 -11.78 -6.18
C VAL A 81 14.61 -12.02 -5.38
N TYR A 82 14.48 -12.27 -4.08
CA TYR A 82 15.60 -12.53 -3.17
C TYR A 82 15.40 -13.89 -2.49
N ASP A 83 16.50 -14.49 -2.00
CA ASP A 83 16.45 -15.72 -1.20
C ASP A 83 15.68 -15.54 0.11
N ASP A 84 15.64 -14.30 0.60
CA ASP A 84 14.88 -13.87 1.76
C ASP A 84 13.46 -13.43 1.41
N ASP A 85 12.50 -13.72 2.28
CA ASP A 85 11.14 -13.17 2.15
C ASP A 85 11.16 -11.67 2.52
N VAL A 86 10.86 -10.81 1.54
CA VAL A 86 10.77 -9.34 1.70
C VAL A 86 9.38 -8.88 1.22
N PRO A 87 8.31 -9.13 1.99
CA PRO A 87 6.95 -8.82 1.56
C PRO A 87 6.77 -7.36 1.14
N ALA A 88 6.13 -7.15 -0.01
CA ALA A 88 5.88 -5.83 -0.59
C ALA A 88 7.14 -4.95 -0.74
N ALA A 89 8.34 -5.54 -0.81
CA ALA A 89 9.63 -4.84 -0.77
C ALA A 89 9.89 -4.03 0.52
N GLY A 90 9.23 -4.38 1.64
CA GLY A 90 9.40 -3.68 2.93
C GLY A 90 8.80 -2.27 2.98
N ILE A 91 8.04 -1.88 1.96
CA ILE A 91 7.38 -0.57 1.86
C ILE A 91 5.99 -0.76 1.26
N ILE A 92 5.00 -0.10 1.86
CA ILE A 92 3.62 -0.10 1.37
C ILE A 92 3.39 1.23 0.68
N THR A 93 3.09 1.20 -0.61
CA THR A 93 2.80 2.41 -1.38
C THR A 93 1.39 2.30 -1.97
N GLY A 94 0.69 3.41 -2.12
CA GLY A 94 -0.65 3.39 -2.70
C GLY A 94 -1.36 4.73 -2.61
N ILE A 95 -2.50 4.85 -3.27
CA ILE A 95 -3.31 6.07 -3.26
C ILE A 95 -4.47 5.89 -2.29
N GLY A 96 -4.65 6.83 -1.38
CA GLY A 96 -5.77 6.88 -0.46
C GLY A 96 -6.31 8.30 -0.33
N ARG A 97 -7.56 8.44 0.09
CA ARG A 97 -8.17 9.75 0.28
C ARG A 97 -7.96 10.26 1.69
N ILE A 98 -7.52 11.50 1.83
CA ILE A 98 -7.32 12.17 3.12
C ILE A 98 -7.96 13.56 3.02
N GLN A 99 -8.95 13.83 3.86
CA GLN A 99 -9.74 15.07 3.84
C GLN A 99 -10.29 15.40 2.45
N GLY A 100 -10.83 14.40 1.75
CA GLY A 100 -11.39 14.58 0.41
C GLY A 100 -10.36 14.68 -0.73
N THR A 101 -9.05 14.63 -0.43
CA THR A 101 -7.98 14.74 -1.42
C THR A 101 -7.30 13.39 -1.66
N ASP A 102 -7.08 13.03 -2.91
CA ASP A 102 -6.34 11.81 -3.25
C ASP A 102 -4.83 12.04 -3.04
N CYS A 103 -4.24 11.26 -2.13
CA CYS A 103 -2.85 11.36 -1.74
C CYS A 103 -2.12 10.04 -2.01
N MET A 104 -0.91 10.12 -2.56
CA MET A 104 0.00 8.99 -2.65
C MET A 104 0.64 8.75 -1.29
N ILE A 105 0.32 7.65 -0.62
CA ILE A 105 0.83 7.26 0.69
C ILE A 105 2.00 6.29 0.53
N VAL A 106 3.09 6.53 1.25
CA VAL A 106 4.26 5.64 1.31
C VAL A 106 4.56 5.31 2.77
N ALA A 107 4.40 4.06 3.20
CA ALA A 107 4.60 3.63 4.58
C ALA A 107 5.63 2.49 4.68
N ASN A 108 6.74 2.74 5.37
CA ASN A 108 7.78 1.72 5.60
C ASN A 108 7.31 0.64 6.59
N ASP A 109 7.63 -0.62 6.30
CA ASP A 109 7.35 -1.77 7.17
C ASP A 109 8.56 -2.18 8.00
N ALA A 110 8.60 -1.68 9.24
CA ALA A 110 9.65 -2.00 10.21
C ALA A 110 9.71 -3.50 10.58
N THR A 111 8.66 -4.28 10.29
CA THR A 111 8.64 -5.72 10.56
C THR A 111 9.39 -6.54 9.50
N VAL A 112 9.60 -5.97 8.31
CA VAL A 112 10.32 -6.61 7.20
C VAL A 112 11.78 -6.18 7.27
N LYS A 113 12.66 -7.09 7.69
CA LYS A 113 14.13 -6.86 7.78
C LYS A 113 14.50 -5.55 8.49
N GLY A 114 13.70 -5.15 9.49
CA GLY A 114 13.89 -3.93 10.28
C GLY A 114 13.57 -2.62 9.54
N GLY A 115 12.89 -2.66 8.38
CA GLY A 115 12.62 -1.48 7.55
C GLY A 115 13.80 -1.10 6.64
N THR A 116 14.76 -2.01 6.44
CA THR A 116 15.92 -1.78 5.59
C THR A 116 15.52 -1.71 4.11
N TYR A 117 16.11 -0.76 3.38
CA TYR A 117 15.86 -0.59 1.95
C TYR A 117 16.64 -1.63 1.13
N TYR A 118 15.92 -2.46 0.39
CA TYR A 118 16.48 -3.28 -0.67
C TYR A 118 16.53 -2.49 -1.98
N PRO A 119 17.33 -2.90 -2.98
CA PRO A 119 17.35 -2.25 -4.29
C PRO A 119 15.96 -2.13 -4.93
N ILE A 120 15.09 -3.12 -4.75
CA ILE A 120 13.70 -3.09 -5.23
C ILE A 120 12.80 -2.14 -4.42
N THR A 121 13.11 -1.92 -3.14
CA THR A 121 12.42 -0.92 -2.29
C THR A 121 12.62 0.48 -2.86
N VAL A 122 13.85 0.81 -3.25
CA VAL A 122 14.18 2.11 -3.89
C VAL A 122 13.39 2.27 -5.18
N LYS A 123 13.35 1.24 -6.05
CA LYS A 123 12.58 1.28 -7.29
C LYS A 123 11.08 1.46 -7.04
N LYS A 124 10.52 0.75 -6.05
CA LYS A 124 9.12 0.88 -5.67
C LYS A 124 8.78 2.27 -5.13
N HIS A 125 9.67 2.85 -4.34
CA HIS A 125 9.51 4.19 -3.81
C HIS A 125 9.58 5.25 -4.92
N LEU A 126 10.60 5.21 -5.78
CA LEU A 126 10.68 6.10 -6.94
C LEU A 126 9.44 6.00 -7.83
N ARG A 127 8.93 4.78 -8.04
CA ARG A 127 7.69 4.58 -8.79
C ARG A 127 6.48 5.24 -8.14
N ALA A 128 6.39 5.24 -6.81
CA ALA A 128 5.32 5.95 -6.09
C ALA A 128 5.43 7.46 -6.29
N GLN A 129 6.64 8.01 -6.26
CA GLN A 129 6.89 9.44 -6.53
C GLN A 129 6.50 9.82 -7.96
N GLU A 130 6.86 8.99 -8.95
CA GLU A 130 6.44 9.20 -10.34
C GLU A 130 4.92 9.23 -10.50
N VAL A 131 4.20 8.34 -9.81
CA VAL A 131 2.73 8.31 -9.86
C VAL A 131 2.13 9.55 -9.18
N ALA A 132 2.74 10.02 -8.09
CA ALA A 132 2.31 11.26 -7.44
C ALA A 132 2.48 12.47 -8.38
N LEU A 133 3.64 12.62 -9.02
CA LEU A 133 3.92 13.72 -9.95
C LEU A 133 2.94 13.82 -11.13
N GLY A 134 2.25 12.73 -11.48
CA GLY A 134 1.26 12.71 -12.55
C GLY A 134 -0.04 13.43 -12.19
N ASP A 135 -0.72 13.00 -11.11
CA ASP A 135 -2.12 13.37 -10.85
C ASP A 135 -2.48 13.48 -9.34
N THR A 136 -1.56 13.26 -8.39
CA THR A 136 -1.88 13.17 -6.95
C THR A 136 -0.81 13.79 -6.05
N GLY A 137 -1.18 14.44 -4.94
CA GLY A 137 -0.18 14.94 -3.99
C GLY A 137 0.65 13.78 -3.39
N LEU A 138 1.96 13.96 -3.23
CA LEU A 138 2.82 12.97 -2.56
C LEU A 138 2.78 13.13 -1.04
N LEU A 139 2.44 12.04 -0.35
CA LEU A 139 2.46 11.89 1.09
C LEU A 139 3.42 10.75 1.47
N GLU A 140 4.58 11.11 2.02
CA GLU A 140 5.52 10.11 2.52
C GLU A 140 5.42 9.94 4.03
N PHE A 141 5.24 8.70 4.48
CA PHE A 141 5.22 8.32 5.89
C PHE A 141 6.52 7.58 6.26
N CYS A 142 7.48 8.35 6.76
CA CYS A 142 8.74 7.79 7.25
C CYS A 142 8.58 7.28 8.68
N SER A 143 8.54 5.95 8.87
CA SER A 143 8.55 5.38 10.21
C SER A 143 9.95 5.41 10.80
N GLY A 144 10.24 6.44 11.59
CA GLY A 144 11.34 6.37 12.54
C GLY A 144 11.57 7.69 13.25
N LEU A 145 11.02 7.85 14.48
CA LEU A 145 11.63 8.60 15.59
C LEU A 145 10.85 8.48 16.93
N GLY A 146 10.68 7.25 17.45
CA GLY A 146 10.56 7.02 18.91
C GLY A 146 9.34 7.54 19.71
N GLY A 147 8.37 8.22 19.12
CA GLY A 147 7.15 8.76 19.72
C GLY A 147 5.88 7.89 19.56
N PRO A 148 4.73 8.37 20.09
CA PRO A 148 3.43 7.68 19.98
C PRO A 148 3.05 7.40 18.51
N ALA A 149 2.27 6.35 18.26
CA ALA A 149 1.97 5.83 16.91
C ALA A 149 1.41 6.84 15.89
N LEU A 150 0.91 8.01 16.33
CA LEU A 150 0.41 9.11 15.51
C LEU A 150 1.30 10.37 15.52
N THR A 151 2.27 10.47 16.43
CA THR A 151 3.15 11.65 16.58
C THR A 151 4.50 11.48 15.89
N ASP A 152 4.87 10.23 15.52
CA ASP A 152 6.09 9.90 14.75
C ASP A 152 6.00 10.21 13.26
N CYS A 153 4.95 10.92 12.84
CA CYS A 153 4.65 11.22 11.44
C CYS A 153 5.38 12.49 10.97
N GLU A 154 6.69 12.57 11.16
CA GLU A 154 7.49 13.63 10.54
C GLU A 154 7.89 13.20 9.14
N GLY A 155 7.05 13.52 8.15
CA GLY A 155 7.32 13.39 6.73
C GLY A 155 7.30 14.76 6.07
N ILE A 156 8.34 15.09 5.30
CA ILE A 156 8.54 16.38 4.63
C ILE A 156 7.46 16.54 3.55
N PHE A 157 6.56 17.52 3.71
CA PHE A 157 5.51 17.80 2.74
C PHE A 157 5.77 19.02 1.86
N SER A 158 5.24 18.94 0.64
CA SER A 158 4.55 20.07 0.00
C SER A 158 3.03 19.91 0.19
N GLY A 159 2.45 20.42 1.28
CA GLY A 159 1.00 20.66 1.37
C GLY A 159 0.12 19.73 2.22
N VAL A 160 0.60 19.00 3.23
CA VAL A 160 -0.29 18.46 4.30
C VAL A 160 0.41 18.65 5.66
N GLU A 161 -0.30 19.14 6.66
CA GLU A 161 0.23 19.38 8.01
C GLU A 161 -0.60 18.60 9.04
N PHE A 162 0.06 18.07 10.07
CA PHE A 162 -0.60 17.41 11.19
C PHE A 162 -0.81 18.41 12.32
N SER A 163 -2.04 18.84 12.55
CA SER A 163 -2.41 19.78 13.61
C SER A 163 -3.09 19.04 14.76
N GLY A 164 -2.29 18.39 15.62
CA GLY A 164 -2.66 17.88 16.95
C GLY A 164 -3.71 16.75 17.04
N GLU A 165 -4.81 16.87 16.32
CA GLU A 165 -5.98 15.99 16.31
C GLU A 165 -6.48 15.67 14.88
N GLN A 166 -6.08 16.45 13.86
CA GLN A 166 -6.53 16.28 12.47
C GLN A 166 -5.40 16.54 11.46
N TRP A 167 -5.50 15.86 10.32
CA TRP A 167 -4.68 16.13 9.14
C TRP A 167 -5.30 17.29 8.35
N GLU A 168 -4.52 18.30 8.00
CA GLU A 168 -4.94 19.40 7.15
C GLU A 168 -4.18 19.34 5.82
N VAL A 169 -4.90 19.21 4.70
CA VAL A 169 -4.29 19.28 3.36
C VAL A 169 -4.16 20.75 2.98
N GLY A 170 -2.95 21.30 3.13
CA GLY A 170 -2.61 22.66 2.73
C GLY A 170 -2.54 22.81 1.21
N SER A 171 -3.35 23.71 0.65
CA SER A 171 -3.26 24.10 -0.75
C SER A 171 -1.97 24.90 -1.01
N ARG A 172 -0.93 24.26 -1.54
CA ARG A 172 0.21 24.96 -2.15
C ARG A 172 0.46 24.47 -3.57
N LEU A 173 -0.36 24.98 -4.48
CA LEU A 173 0.09 25.32 -5.83
C LEU A 173 -0.03 26.85 -5.94
N GLY A 174 1.07 27.52 -5.62
CA GLY A 174 1.31 28.95 -5.83
C GLY A 174 2.76 29.13 -6.24
#